data_AF-A0A482UW57-F1
#
_entry.id   AF-A0A482UW57-F1
#
_cell.length_a   1.000
_cell.length_b   1.000
_cell.length_c   1.000
_cell.angle_alpha   90.00
_cell.angle_beta   90.00
_cell.angle_gamma   90.00
#
_symmetry.space_group_name_H-M   'P 1'
#
loop_
_entity.id
_entity.type
_entity.pdbx_description
1 polymer ?
#
loop_
_entity_poly.entity_id
_entity_poly.type
_entity_poly.pdbx_seq_one_letter_code
_entity_poly.pdbx_strand_id
1 'polypeptide(L)'
;MGVFYMYIRTRCVKLCMCMYCLNNKTIVYILIQIFNSTRSLLIQDLPDIEGDKKCSMPTFATRYGIQPVSRFATGVLSMAYILAMCMPFVCKGAYHSIPMVVGHGVGVLYILSNYARLDESVGGVKKFYKSIWTLFYFEYLLYPFI
;
A
#
# COMPACT_ATOMS: atom_id res chain seq x y z
N MET A 1 -21.47 22.83 22.83
CA MET A 1 -22.11 22.86 21.50
C MET A 1 -21.41 23.87 20.61
N GLY A 2 -21.09 23.48 19.37
CA GLY A 2 -21.10 24.42 18.25
C GLY A 2 -19.77 24.81 17.62
N VAL A 3 -18.87 25.50 18.34
CA VAL A 3 -17.93 26.42 17.64
C VAL A 3 -16.48 25.90 17.54
N PHE A 4 -16.03 25.02 18.44
CA PHE A 4 -14.63 24.54 18.43
C PHE A 4 -14.34 23.45 17.38
N TYR A 5 -15.36 22.64 17.03
CA TYR A 5 -15.23 21.58 16.03
C TYR A 5 -15.21 22.09 14.58
N MET A 6 -15.59 23.36 14.36
CA MET A 6 -15.65 23.98 13.03
C MET A 6 -14.45 24.90 12.74
N TYR A 7 -13.53 25.10 13.70
CA TYR A 7 -12.29 25.85 13.49
C TYR A 7 -11.12 24.96 13.01
N ILE A 8 -11.17 23.65 13.31
CA ILE A 8 -10.19 22.67 12.80
C ILE A 8 -10.52 22.24 11.36
N ARG A 9 -11.77 22.40 10.92
CA ARG A 9 -12.24 21.90 9.62
C ARG A 9 -11.89 22.78 8.42
N THR A 10 -11.47 24.03 8.60
CA THR A 10 -11.17 24.95 7.48
C THR A 10 -9.70 25.35 7.34
N ARG A 11 -8.82 25.09 8.32
CA ARG A 11 -7.36 25.21 8.15
C ARG A 11 -6.65 23.93 7.70
N CYS A 12 -7.20 22.74 8.01
CA CYS A 12 -6.59 21.47 7.57
C CYS A 12 -6.58 21.31 6.04
N VAL A 13 -7.58 21.83 5.32
CA VAL A 13 -7.61 21.68 3.85
C VAL A 13 -6.70 22.69 3.15
N LYS A 14 -6.49 23.89 3.74
CA LYS A 14 -5.65 24.94 3.14
C LYS A 14 -4.16 24.81 3.47
N LEU A 15 -3.80 24.13 4.56
CA LEU A 15 -2.42 23.69 4.82
C LEU A 15 -2.02 22.44 4.02
N CYS A 16 -2.99 21.62 3.61
CA CYS A 16 -2.74 20.39 2.84
C CYS A 16 -2.13 20.63 1.45
N MET A 17 -2.28 21.83 0.87
CA MET A 17 -1.74 22.15 -0.45
C MET A 17 -0.44 22.97 -0.41
N CYS A 18 -0.09 23.57 0.74
CA CYS A 18 1.13 24.39 0.90
C CYS A 18 2.31 23.60 1.53
N MET A 19 2.05 22.41 2.07
CA MET A 19 3.11 21.49 2.53
C MET A 19 3.74 20.67 1.39
N TYR A 20 3.29 20.90 0.14
CA TYR A 20 3.79 20.24 -1.08
C TYR A 20 5.26 20.56 -1.43
N CYS A 21 5.92 21.47 -0.69
CA CYS A 21 7.30 21.89 -0.95
C CYS A 21 8.28 21.58 0.21
N LEU A 22 7.83 20.99 1.33
CA LEU A 22 8.67 20.69 2.48
C LEU A 22 9.10 19.22 2.46
N ASN A 23 10.22 19.01 1.75
CA ASN A 23 11.09 17.83 1.66
C ASN A 23 10.67 16.75 0.65
N ASN A 24 11.44 16.63 -0.43
CA ASN A 24 11.28 15.64 -1.52
C ASN A 24 11.24 14.18 -1.04
N LYS A 25 11.56 13.87 0.22
CA LYS A 25 11.57 12.49 0.72
C LYS A 25 10.30 12.09 1.47
N THR A 26 9.44 13.06 1.84
CA THR A 26 8.26 12.82 2.68
C THR A 26 7.19 11.99 1.96
N ILE A 27 7.05 12.15 0.64
CA ILE A 27 5.99 11.48 -0.13
C ILE A 27 6.32 9.99 -0.35
N VAL A 28 7.56 9.67 -0.69
CA VAL A 28 8.04 8.28 -0.76
C VAL A 28 7.92 7.60 0.60
N TYR A 29 8.20 8.34 1.69
CA TYR A 29 7.99 7.83 3.03
C TYR A 29 6.52 7.51 3.33
N ILE A 30 5.58 8.36 2.91
CA ILE A 30 4.14 8.09 3.05
C ILE A 30 3.73 6.83 2.26
N LEU A 31 4.27 6.63 1.06
CA LEU A 31 4.03 5.43 0.25
C LEU A 31 4.54 4.17 0.97
N ILE A 32 5.76 4.20 1.50
CA ILE A 32 6.32 3.10 2.31
C ILE A 32 5.44 2.81 3.54
N GLN A 33 4.88 3.85 4.17
CA GLN A 33 3.99 3.67 5.32
C GLN A 33 2.62 3.07 4.94
N ILE A 34 2.08 3.39 3.77
CA ILE A 34 0.89 2.74 3.21
C ILE A 34 1.18 1.24 2.97
N PHE A 35 2.37 0.91 2.46
CA PHE A 35 2.82 -0.47 2.30
C PHE A 35 2.87 -1.23 3.64
N ASN A 36 3.52 -0.63 4.63
CA ASN A 36 3.65 -1.20 5.97
C ASN A 36 2.29 -1.46 6.64
N SER A 37 1.38 -0.48 6.55
CA SER A 37 0.05 -0.58 7.15
C SER A 37 -0.85 -1.59 6.44
N THR A 38 -0.85 -1.61 5.10
CA THR A 38 -1.57 -2.62 4.31
C THR A 38 -1.10 -4.04 4.67
N ARG A 39 0.21 -4.26 4.78
CA ARG A 39 0.80 -5.55 5.20
C ARG A 39 0.33 -5.96 6.60
N SER A 40 0.46 -5.05 7.57
CA SER A 40 0.22 -5.35 8.99
C SER A 40 -1.24 -5.57 9.33
N LEU A 41 -2.17 -4.90 8.63
CA LEU A 41 -3.61 -4.96 8.96
C LEU A 41 -4.41 -5.94 8.10
N LEU A 42 -4.02 -6.15 6.84
CA LEU A 42 -4.85 -6.91 5.89
C LEU A 42 -4.30 -8.30 5.59
N ILE A 43 -2.98 -8.49 5.67
CA ILE A 43 -2.31 -9.63 5.04
C ILE A 43 -1.50 -10.47 6.03
N GLN A 44 -1.19 -9.93 7.20
CA GLN A 44 -0.52 -10.68 8.26
C GLN A 44 -1.35 -11.89 8.73
N ASP A 45 -2.68 -11.77 8.77
CA ASP A 45 -3.57 -12.81 9.27
C ASP A 45 -4.07 -13.75 8.14
N LEU A 46 -3.81 -13.40 6.87
CA LEU A 46 -4.18 -14.21 5.71
C LEU A 46 -3.60 -15.65 5.73
N PRO A 47 -2.31 -15.88 6.06
CA PRO A 47 -1.76 -17.25 6.10
C PRO A 47 -2.29 -18.11 7.27
N ASP A 48 -2.89 -17.51 8.30
CA ASP A 48 -3.30 -18.19 9.54
C ASP A 48 -4.83 -18.38 9.67
N ILE A 49 -5.60 -18.07 8.61
CA ILE A 49 -7.07 -18.17 8.56
C ILE A 49 -7.62 -19.51 9.07
N GLU A 50 -6.97 -20.63 8.76
CA GLU A 50 -7.43 -21.95 9.21
C GLU A 50 -7.24 -22.18 10.71
N GLY A 51 -6.19 -21.59 11.30
CA GLY A 51 -5.97 -21.60 12.75
C GLY A 51 -6.99 -20.72 13.46
N ASP A 52 -7.18 -19.49 12.98
CA ASP A 52 -8.11 -18.51 13.54
C ASP A 52 -9.57 -19.01 13.53
N LYS A 53 -9.98 -19.69 12.44
CA LYS A 53 -11.30 -20.31 12.34
C LYS A 53 -11.52 -21.43 13.37
N LYS A 54 -10.50 -22.25 13.64
CA LYS A 54 -10.58 -23.33 14.64
C LYS A 54 -10.64 -22.79 16.07
N CYS A 55 -10.00 -21.64 16.32
CA CYS A 55 -10.00 -20.97 17.61
C CYS A 55 -11.15 -19.95 17.77
N SER A 56 -12.07 -19.84 16.80
CA SER A 56 -13.18 -18.87 16.79
C SER A 56 -12.74 -17.41 16.97
N MET A 57 -11.54 -17.05 16.49
CA MET A 57 -11.04 -15.67 16.58
C MET A 57 -11.50 -14.85 15.36
N PRO A 58 -12.25 -13.74 15.57
CA PRO A 58 -12.69 -12.90 14.47
C PRO A 58 -11.52 -12.03 13.98
N THR A 59 -10.95 -12.38 12.83
CA THR A 59 -10.00 -11.56 12.08
C THR A 59 -10.67 -11.04 10.80
N PHE A 60 -10.08 -10.02 10.17
CA PHE A 60 -10.66 -9.40 8.98
C PHE A 60 -10.86 -10.44 7.85
N ALA A 61 -9.92 -11.37 7.72
CA ALA A 61 -9.97 -12.45 6.75
C ALA A 61 -10.95 -13.58 7.11
N THR A 62 -11.19 -13.88 8.39
CA THR A 62 -12.23 -14.85 8.78
C THR A 62 -13.65 -14.29 8.64
N ARG A 63 -13.81 -12.96 8.71
CA ARG A 63 -15.11 -12.28 8.57
C ARG A 63 -15.51 -11.99 7.11
N TYR A 64 -14.56 -11.56 6.27
CA TYR A 64 -14.85 -11.17 4.88
C TYR A 64 -14.38 -12.18 3.83
N GLY A 65 -13.48 -13.12 4.18
CA GLY A 65 -12.93 -14.11 3.26
C GLY A 65 -11.67 -13.64 2.52
N ILE A 66 -11.00 -14.58 1.84
CA ILE A 66 -9.68 -14.37 1.21
C ILE A 66 -9.77 -13.40 0.01
N GLN A 67 -10.73 -13.64 -0.89
CA GLN A 67 -10.93 -12.88 -2.13
C GLN A 67 -11.09 -11.36 -1.90
N PRO A 68 -12.09 -10.87 -1.13
CA PRO A 68 -12.31 -9.43 -0.98
C PRO A 68 -11.17 -8.74 -0.24
N VAL A 69 -10.54 -9.40 0.73
CA VAL A 69 -9.39 -8.86 1.46
C VAL A 69 -8.18 -8.72 0.55
N SER A 70 -7.87 -9.77 -0.23
CA SER A 70 -6.76 -9.76 -1.18
C SER A 70 -6.98 -8.74 -2.32
N ARG A 71 -8.24 -8.58 -2.76
CA ARG A 71 -8.62 -7.56 -3.74
C ARG A 71 -8.42 -6.14 -3.20
N PHE A 72 -8.87 -5.90 -1.97
CA PHE A 72 -8.73 -4.59 -1.32
C PHE A 72 -7.26 -4.23 -1.11
N ALA A 73 -6.46 -5.17 -0.57
CA ALA A 73 -5.02 -5.00 -0.42
C ALA A 73 -4.33 -4.69 -1.76
N THR A 74 -4.62 -5.47 -2.80
CA THR A 74 -4.06 -5.27 -4.14
C THR A 74 -4.44 -3.90 -4.70
N GLY A 75 -5.69 -3.47 -4.51
CA GLY A 75 -6.17 -2.16 -4.96
C GLY A 75 -5.45 -1.00 -4.27
N VAL A 76 -5.29 -1.06 -2.95
CA VAL A 76 -4.58 -0.03 -2.16
C VAL A 76 -3.10 0.05 -2.58
N LEU A 77 -2.41 -1.09 -2.71
CA LEU A 77 -1.01 -1.14 -3.13
C LEU A 77 -0.83 -0.61 -4.56
N SER A 78 -1.70 -1.01 -5.48
CA SER A 78 -1.64 -0.55 -6.88
C SER A 78 -1.87 0.96 -6.97
N MET A 79 -2.84 1.49 -6.22
CA MET A 79 -3.12 2.92 -6.19
C MET A 79 -1.92 3.72 -5.65
N ALA A 80 -1.30 3.25 -4.55
CA ALA A 80 -0.12 3.89 -3.99
C ALA A 80 1.02 3.97 -5.02
N TYR A 81 1.26 2.89 -5.76
CA TYR A 81 2.27 2.86 -6.81
C TYR A 81 1.96 3.77 -7.98
N ILE A 82 0.72 3.82 -8.44
CA ILE A 82 0.31 4.74 -9.51
C ILE A 82 0.54 6.19 -9.08
N LEU A 83 0.20 6.53 -7.83
CA LEU A 83 0.49 7.86 -7.28
C LEU A 83 2.00 8.15 -7.26
N ALA A 84 2.82 7.17 -6.90
CA ALA A 84 4.28 7.27 -6.95
C ALA A 84 4.79 7.59 -8.35
N MET A 85 4.29 6.88 -9.37
CA MET A 85 4.66 7.12 -10.78
C MET A 85 4.32 8.54 -11.25
N CYS A 86 3.26 9.15 -10.70
CA CYS A 86 2.86 10.52 -11.04
C CYS A 86 3.78 11.59 -10.40
N MET A 87 4.46 11.27 -9.30
CA MET A 87 5.26 12.24 -8.54
C MET A 87 6.37 12.98 -9.31
N PRO A 88 7.20 12.35 -10.15
CA PRO A 88 8.21 13.07 -10.93
C PRO A 88 7.62 14.12 -11.88
N PHE A 89 6.35 13.99 -12.28
CA PHE A 89 5.67 14.95 -13.14
C PHE A 89 5.06 16.11 -12.35
N VAL A 90 4.63 15.86 -11.11
CA VAL A 90 4.07 16.88 -10.20
C VAL A 90 5.19 17.71 -9.56
N CYS A 91 6.24 17.05 -9.08
CA CYS A 91 7.39 17.66 -8.40
C CYS A 91 8.63 17.56 -9.30
N LYS A 92 8.73 18.44 -10.30
CA LYS A 92 9.84 18.43 -11.26
C LYS A 92 11.19 18.66 -10.54
N GLY A 93 12.17 17.81 -10.85
CA GLY A 93 13.52 17.89 -10.28
C GLY A 93 13.66 17.34 -8.86
N ALA A 94 12.58 16.80 -8.28
CA ALA A 94 12.59 16.22 -6.94
C ALA A 94 13.08 14.77 -6.89
N TYR A 95 12.86 14.03 -7.98
CA TYR A 95 13.07 12.59 -8.08
C TYR A 95 13.66 12.24 -9.45
N HIS A 96 14.36 11.11 -9.51
CA HIS A 96 14.76 10.50 -10.77
C HIS A 96 13.56 9.84 -11.45
N SER A 97 13.09 10.43 -12.55
CA SER A 97 11.85 10.03 -13.23
C SER A 97 11.85 8.58 -13.73
N ILE A 98 13.00 8.08 -14.21
CA ILE A 98 13.10 6.72 -14.78
C ILE A 98 12.84 5.64 -13.71
N PRO A 99 13.63 5.56 -12.61
CA PRO A 99 13.40 4.56 -11.57
C PRO A 99 12.04 4.75 -10.89
N MET A 100 11.55 5.99 -10.74
CA MET A 100 10.21 6.26 -10.22
C MET A 100 9.11 5.65 -11.09
N VAL A 101 9.13 5.89 -12.40
CA VAL A 101 8.06 5.39 -13.29
C VAL A 101 8.22 3.91 -13.59
N VAL A 102 9.43 3.47 -13.94
CA VAL A 102 9.69 2.09 -14.37
C VAL A 102 9.67 1.13 -13.17
N GLY A 103 10.32 1.49 -12.06
CA GLY A 103 10.39 0.63 -10.87
C GLY A 103 9.00 0.37 -10.27
N HIS A 104 8.23 1.44 -10.03
CA HIS A 104 6.86 1.29 -9.56
C HIS A 104 5.96 0.65 -10.64
N GLY A 105 6.15 0.94 -11.92
CA GLY A 105 5.43 0.24 -13.00
C GLY A 105 5.61 -1.29 -12.93
N VAL A 106 6.84 -1.76 -12.72
CA VAL A 106 7.14 -3.19 -12.54
C VAL A 106 6.40 -3.76 -11.33
N GLY A 107 6.38 -3.06 -10.20
CA GLY A 107 5.72 -3.61 -9.02
C GLY A 107 4.19 -3.58 -9.08
N VAL A 108 3.56 -2.63 -9.80
CA VAL A 108 2.11 -2.70 -10.13
C VAL A 108 1.83 -3.96 -10.93
N LEU A 109 2.59 -4.18 -12.01
CA LEU A 109 2.42 -5.37 -12.85
C LEU A 109 2.65 -6.66 -12.05
N TYR A 110 3.63 -6.66 -11.16
CA TYR A 110 3.95 -7.78 -10.29
C TYR A 110 2.80 -8.10 -9.33
N ILE A 111 2.25 -7.13 -8.60
CA ILE A 111 1.18 -7.40 -7.64
C ILE A 111 -0.11 -7.83 -8.34
N LEU A 112 -0.47 -7.18 -9.47
CA LEU A 112 -1.63 -7.57 -10.27
C LEU A 112 -1.48 -8.99 -10.84
N SER A 113 -0.28 -9.35 -11.31
CA SER A 113 0.01 -10.69 -11.81
C SER A 113 -0.07 -11.78 -10.74
N ASN A 114 0.34 -11.46 -9.50
CA ASN A 114 0.23 -12.40 -8.37
C ASN A 114 -1.22 -12.51 -7.88
N TYR A 115 -1.96 -11.40 -7.84
CA TYR A 115 -3.39 -11.41 -7.51
C TYR A 115 -4.22 -12.17 -8.56
N ALA A 116 -3.93 -12.02 -9.85
CA ALA A 116 -4.61 -12.76 -10.91
C ALA A 116 -4.39 -14.29 -10.83
N ARG A 117 -3.32 -14.72 -10.16
CA ARG A 117 -2.98 -16.13 -9.91
C ARG A 117 -3.30 -16.57 -8.48
N LEU A 118 -4.03 -15.75 -7.73
CA LEU A 118 -4.43 -16.07 -6.37
C LEU A 118 -5.36 -17.28 -6.38
N ASP A 119 -4.97 -18.28 -5.60
CA ASP A 119 -5.78 -19.44 -5.27
C ASP A 119 -6.10 -19.38 -3.78
N GLU A 120 -7.33 -19.74 -3.40
CA GLU A 120 -7.80 -19.69 -2.01
C GLU A 120 -7.27 -20.85 -1.16
N SER A 121 -6.53 -21.79 -1.75
CA SER A 121 -5.78 -22.80 -0.98
C SER A 121 -4.76 -22.14 -0.04
N VAL A 122 -4.43 -22.82 1.06
CA VAL A 122 -3.39 -22.38 2.01
C VAL A 122 -2.07 -22.09 1.31
N GLY A 123 -1.71 -22.90 0.31
CA GLY A 123 -0.51 -22.70 -0.51
C GLY A 123 -0.60 -21.45 -1.38
N GLY A 124 -1.73 -21.21 -2.03
CA GLY A 124 -1.99 -20.02 -2.84
C GLY A 124 -1.93 -18.73 -2.03
N VAL A 125 -2.58 -18.71 -0.86
CA VAL A 125 -2.56 -17.57 0.06
C VAL A 125 -1.16 -17.28 0.58
N LYS A 126 -0.41 -18.31 1.02
CA LYS A 126 0.99 -18.14 1.46
C LYS A 126 1.88 -17.60 0.33
N LYS A 127 1.66 -18.04 -0.90
CA LYS A 127 2.39 -17.54 -2.08
C LYS A 127 2.07 -16.07 -2.35
N PHE A 128 0.79 -15.69 -2.30
CA PHE A 128 0.37 -14.30 -2.45
C PHE A 128 0.95 -13.41 -1.35
N TYR A 129 0.87 -13.84 -0.08
CA TYR A 129 1.52 -13.18 1.05
C TYR A 129 3.02 -12.97 0.82
N LYS A 130 3.73 -14.01 0.37
CA LYS A 130 5.17 -13.92 0.04
C LYS A 130 5.45 -12.93 -1.10
N SER A 131 4.56 -12.82 -2.09
CA SER A 131 4.72 -11.85 -3.17
C SER A 131 4.72 -10.41 -2.64
N ILE A 132 3.90 -10.11 -1.64
CA ILE A 132 3.86 -8.78 -1.01
C ILE A 132 5.16 -8.49 -0.25
N TRP A 133 5.75 -9.50 0.42
CA TRP A 133 7.09 -9.36 1.00
C TRP A 133 8.16 -9.10 -0.05
N THR A 134 8.13 -9.81 -1.18
CA THR A 134 9.05 -9.55 -2.29
C THR A 134 8.92 -8.10 -2.78
N LEU A 135 7.69 -7.60 -2.89
CA LEU A 135 7.42 -6.23 -3.31
C LEU A 135 7.96 -5.21 -2.29
N PHE A 136 7.84 -5.51 -0.99
CA PHE A 136 8.44 -4.70 0.07
C PHE A 136 9.96 -4.64 -0.06
N TYR A 137 10.64 -5.78 -0.22
CA TYR A 137 12.10 -5.78 -0.42
C TYR A 137 12.52 -5.05 -1.71
N PHE A 138 11.69 -5.15 -2.76
CA PHE A 138 11.91 -4.44 -4.01
C PHE A 138 11.85 -2.91 -3.82
N GLU A 139 10.93 -2.39 -2.99
CA GLU A 139 10.92 -0.96 -2.63
C GLU A 139 12.22 -0.49 -1.96
N TYR A 140 12.74 -1.27 -1.00
CA TYR A 140 14.02 -0.94 -0.37
C TYR A 140 15.17 -0.93 -1.36
N LEU A 141 15.15 -1.84 -2.34
CA LEU A 141 16.14 -1.88 -3.41
C LEU A 141 16.01 -0.68 -4.34
N LEU A 142 14.78 -0.21 -4.61
CA LEU A 142 14.50 0.92 -5.51
C LEU A 142 14.83 2.26 -4.85
N TYR A 143 14.66 2.38 -3.53
CA TYR A 143 14.85 3.60 -2.75
C TYR A 143 16.13 4.42 -3.02
N PRO A 144 17.35 3.84 -3.12
CA PRO A 144 18.57 4.61 -3.40
C PRO A 144 18.63 5.20 -4.82
N PHE A 145 17.77 4.75 -5.74
CA PHE A 145 17.75 5.21 -7.13
C PHE A 145 16.68 6.26 -7.40
N ILE A 146 15.75 6.48 -6.46
CA ILE A 146 14.61 7.41 -6.58
C ILE A 146 15.01 8.85 -6.28
#